data_AF-A0A1I3V7E1-F1
#
_entry.id   AF-A0A1I3V7E1-F1
#
_cell.length_a   1.000
_cell.length_b   1.000
_cell.length_c   1.000
_cell.angle_alpha   90.00
_cell.angle_beta   90.00
_cell.angle_gamma   90.00
#
_symmetry.space_group_name_H-M   'P 1'
#
loop_
_entity.id
_entity.type
_entity.pdbx_description
1 polymer ?
#
loop_
_entity_poly.entity_id
_entity_poly.type
_entity_poly.pdbx_seq_one_letter_code
_entity_poly.pdbx_strand_id
1 'polypeptide(L)'
;MKVYKILTSVFLMTTITFAYLWLDSSRSDEIDTFTADAASSALTDLPFIIEDITISFEAYHSENTSEKEHFYEETLLARSLQRLTSNQRLLNAAERSDELEKGWFQEYTNQLFTLRSTLTNHSFEAKGSEDSVTILSELSQLQQDISYIVEKESFTVTNSDKMKALTETLRRFNEKFRS
;
A
#
# COMPACT_ATOMS: atom_id res chain seq x y z
N MET A 1 15.31 -59.38 21.48
CA MET A 1 14.43 -58.23 21.16
C MET A 1 15.24 -56.92 21.14
N LYS A 2 16.08 -56.61 20.12
CA LYS A 2 16.88 -55.35 20.21
C LYS A 2 17.14 -54.60 18.88
N VAL A 3 17.42 -55.24 17.75
CA VAL A 3 17.87 -54.48 16.55
C VAL A 3 16.71 -53.91 15.72
N TYR A 4 15.66 -54.71 15.45
CA TYR A 4 14.54 -54.26 14.62
C TYR A 4 13.78 -53.08 15.25
N LYS A 5 13.58 -53.10 16.58
CA LYS A 5 12.92 -52.00 17.31
C LYS A 5 13.70 -50.70 17.23
N ILE A 6 15.03 -50.76 17.34
CA ILE A 6 15.89 -49.57 17.20
C ILE A 6 15.80 -49.02 15.77
N LEU A 7 15.87 -49.89 14.75
CA LEU A 7 15.70 -49.49 13.35
C LEU A 7 14.31 -48.90 13.07
N THR A 8 13.24 -49.45 13.65
CA THR A 8 11.89 -48.89 13.49
C THR A 8 11.75 -47.55 14.19
N SER A 9 12.33 -47.39 15.38
CA SER A 9 12.32 -46.11 16.11
C SER A 9 13.12 -45.02 15.40
N VAL A 10 14.29 -45.36 14.83
CA VAL A 10 15.09 -44.43 14.02
C VAL A 10 14.32 -44.05 12.76
N PHE A 11 13.75 -45.02 12.05
CA PHE A 11 12.95 -44.76 10.85
C PHE A 11 11.74 -43.86 11.16
N LEU A 12 11.02 -44.14 12.25
CA LEU A 12 9.88 -43.32 12.68
C LEU A 12 10.31 -41.87 13.00
N MET A 13 11.41 -41.70 13.73
CA MET A 13 11.98 -40.38 14.04
C MET A 13 12.37 -39.62 12.77
N THR A 14 13.06 -40.27 11.83
CA THR A 14 13.43 -39.63 10.56
C THR A 14 12.21 -39.29 9.73
N THR A 15 11.19 -40.14 9.67
CA THR A 15 9.95 -39.84 8.93
C THR A 15 9.19 -38.68 9.56
N ILE A 16 9.13 -38.59 10.89
CA ILE A 16 8.53 -37.43 11.59
C ILE A 16 9.34 -36.16 11.30
N THR A 17 10.68 -36.25 11.29
CA THR A 17 11.56 -35.11 11.02
C THR A 17 11.41 -34.64 9.56
N PHE A 18 11.36 -35.56 8.60
CA PHE A 18 11.11 -35.25 7.19
C PHE A 18 9.71 -34.70 6.96
N ALA A 19 8.69 -35.27 7.60
CA ALA A 19 7.34 -34.74 7.53
C ALA A 19 7.28 -33.33 8.12
N TYR A 20 7.94 -33.07 9.24
CA TYR A 20 8.01 -31.75 9.85
C TYR A 20 8.73 -30.74 8.93
N LEU A 21 9.92 -31.07 8.42
CA LEU A 21 10.68 -30.20 7.51
C LEU A 21 9.94 -29.94 6.19
N TRP A 22 9.22 -30.92 5.66
CA TRP A 22 8.41 -30.76 4.45
C TRP A 22 7.19 -29.85 4.73
N LEU A 23 6.50 -30.05 5.85
CA LEU A 23 5.31 -29.27 6.20
C LEU A 23 5.64 -27.81 6.57
N ASP A 24 6.82 -27.58 7.13
CA ASP A 24 7.31 -26.25 7.51
C ASP A 24 7.76 -25.46 6.27
N SER A 25 8.57 -26.07 5.39
CA SER A 25 9.09 -25.39 4.19
C SER A 25 8.06 -25.06 3.12
N SER A 26 7.03 -25.89 2.91
CA SER A 26 6.09 -25.65 1.80
C SER A 26 4.99 -24.65 2.12
N ARG A 27 4.66 -24.44 3.40
CA ARG A 27 3.53 -23.58 3.81
C ARG A 27 3.92 -22.15 4.13
N SER A 28 5.11 -21.92 4.69
CA SER A 28 5.59 -20.54 4.92
C SER A 28 5.75 -19.80 3.61
N ASP A 29 6.43 -20.43 2.65
CA ASP A 29 6.83 -19.81 1.39
C ASP A 29 5.60 -19.47 0.52
N GLU A 30 4.57 -20.33 0.53
CA GLU A 30 3.31 -20.08 -0.19
C GLU A 30 2.50 -18.91 0.41
N ILE A 31 2.42 -18.82 1.75
CA ILE A 31 1.68 -17.75 2.44
C ILE A 31 2.38 -16.40 2.26
N ASP A 32 3.70 -16.41 2.30
CA ASP A 32 4.54 -15.23 2.12
C ASP A 32 4.45 -14.69 0.69
N THR A 33 4.56 -15.57 -0.31
CA THR A 33 4.38 -15.21 -1.72
C THR A 33 2.99 -14.65 -1.99
N PHE A 34 1.93 -15.29 -1.50
CA PHE A 34 0.57 -14.80 -1.65
C PHE A 34 0.38 -13.40 -1.05
N THR A 35 0.98 -13.16 0.12
CA THR A 35 0.87 -11.87 0.80
C THR A 35 1.62 -10.77 0.05
N ALA A 36 2.80 -11.08 -0.50
CA ALA A 36 3.56 -10.17 -1.36
C ALA A 36 2.81 -9.86 -2.67
N ASP A 37 2.17 -10.84 -3.30
CA ASP A 37 1.38 -10.64 -4.52
C ASP A 37 0.14 -9.78 -4.24
N ALA A 38 -0.58 -10.05 -3.15
CA ALA A 38 -1.73 -9.25 -2.74
C ALA A 38 -1.33 -7.79 -2.43
N ALA A 39 -0.17 -7.58 -1.80
CA ALA A 39 0.38 -6.24 -1.60
C ALA A 39 0.76 -5.61 -2.94
N SER A 40 1.41 -6.33 -3.85
CA SER A 40 1.73 -5.83 -5.19
C SER A 40 0.48 -5.36 -5.93
N SER A 41 -0.59 -6.15 -5.92
CA SER A 41 -1.89 -5.75 -6.48
C SER A 41 -2.42 -4.47 -5.83
N ALA A 42 -2.35 -4.37 -4.49
CA ALA A 42 -2.82 -3.19 -3.76
C ALA A 42 -2.02 -1.92 -4.08
N LEU A 43 -0.73 -2.03 -4.39
CA LEU A 43 0.09 -0.90 -4.84
C LEU A 43 -0.12 -0.58 -6.33
N THR A 44 -0.39 -1.57 -7.17
CA THR A 44 -0.79 -1.35 -8.57
C THR A 44 -2.14 -0.62 -8.66
N ASP A 45 -3.01 -0.77 -7.65
CA ASP A 45 -4.27 -0.04 -7.57
C ASP A 45 -4.13 1.41 -7.09
N LEU A 46 -2.95 1.81 -6.57
CA LEU A 46 -2.73 3.12 -5.97
C LEU A 46 -3.01 4.29 -6.93
N PRO A 47 -2.57 4.26 -8.22
CA PRO A 47 -2.91 5.33 -9.16
C PRO A 47 -4.42 5.60 -9.28
N PHE A 48 -5.24 4.56 -9.34
CA PHE A 48 -6.70 4.72 -9.43
C PHE A 48 -7.29 5.31 -8.15
N ILE A 49 -6.71 4.99 -6.99
CA ILE A 49 -7.11 5.60 -5.72
C ILE A 49 -6.74 7.10 -5.72
N ILE A 50 -5.58 7.47 -6.22
CA ILE A 50 -5.16 8.89 -6.34
C ILE A 50 -6.05 9.64 -7.34
N GLU A 51 -6.43 9.00 -8.46
CA GLU A 51 -7.38 9.56 -9.42
C GLU A 51 -8.75 9.83 -8.78
N ASP A 52 -9.30 8.86 -8.05
CA ASP A 52 -10.57 9.01 -7.31
C ASP A 52 -10.50 10.16 -6.28
N ILE A 53 -9.36 10.32 -5.61
CA ILE A 53 -9.11 11.44 -4.69
C ILE A 53 -9.08 12.75 -5.46
N THR A 54 -8.38 12.82 -6.59
CA THR A 54 -8.25 14.02 -7.42
C THR A 54 -9.62 14.51 -7.88
N ILE A 55 -10.44 13.61 -8.42
CA ILE A 55 -11.81 13.93 -8.90
C ILE A 55 -12.69 14.42 -7.74
N SER A 56 -12.65 13.74 -6.59
CA SER A 56 -13.47 14.12 -5.44
C SER A 56 -13.00 15.41 -4.77
N PHE A 57 -11.69 15.68 -4.77
CA PHE A 57 -11.10 16.92 -4.28
C PHE A 57 -11.49 18.11 -5.17
N GLU A 58 -11.43 17.93 -6.49
CA GLU A 58 -11.84 18.94 -7.47
C GLU A 58 -13.33 19.28 -7.32
N ALA A 59 -14.18 18.25 -7.22
CA ALA A 59 -15.62 18.44 -7.05
C ALA A 59 -15.93 19.28 -5.80
N TYR A 60 -15.35 18.91 -4.65
CA TYR A 60 -15.57 19.60 -3.37
C TYR A 60 -15.17 21.08 -3.39
N HIS A 61 -14.09 21.43 -4.11
CA HIS A 61 -13.59 22.80 -4.21
C HIS A 61 -14.24 23.63 -5.32
N SER A 62 -15.19 23.06 -6.07
CA SER A 62 -15.88 23.80 -7.12
C SER A 62 -16.82 24.88 -6.54
N GLU A 63 -16.80 26.06 -7.16
CA GLU A 63 -17.44 27.27 -6.60
C GLU A 63 -18.97 27.31 -6.74
N ASN A 64 -19.59 26.39 -7.49
CA ASN A 64 -21.00 26.46 -7.91
C ASN A 64 -21.88 25.31 -7.38
N THR A 65 -21.61 24.83 -6.18
CA THR A 65 -22.31 23.67 -5.61
C THR A 65 -23.41 24.07 -4.63
N SER A 66 -24.62 23.50 -4.76
CA SER A 66 -25.68 23.68 -3.75
C SER A 66 -25.31 23.03 -2.41
N GLU A 67 -25.92 23.45 -1.29
CA GLU A 67 -25.62 22.87 0.05
C GLU A 67 -25.77 21.34 0.11
N LYS A 68 -26.75 20.79 -0.61
CA LYS A 68 -27.00 19.34 -0.67
C LYS A 68 -25.92 18.61 -1.47
N GLU A 69 -25.53 19.17 -2.60
CA GLU A 69 -24.45 18.62 -3.44
C GLU A 69 -23.11 18.72 -2.70
N HIS A 70 -22.87 19.80 -1.96
CA HIS A 70 -21.67 19.99 -1.16
C HIS A 70 -21.50 18.90 -0.08
N PHE A 71 -22.57 18.58 0.65
CA PHE A 71 -22.54 17.48 1.63
C PHE A 71 -22.22 16.13 0.96
N TYR A 72 -22.73 15.91 -0.26
CA TYR A 72 -22.45 14.70 -1.02
C TYR A 72 -20.97 14.64 -1.47
N GLU A 73 -20.44 15.75 -1.98
CA GLU A 73 -19.03 15.88 -2.38
C GLU A 73 -18.08 15.69 -1.20
N GLU A 74 -18.38 16.29 -0.05
CA GLU A 74 -17.65 16.08 1.20
C GLU A 74 -17.60 14.59 1.58
N THR A 75 -18.74 13.92 1.50
CA THR A 75 -18.85 12.48 1.80
C THR A 75 -18.04 11.65 0.82
N LEU A 76 -18.04 12.00 -0.47
CA LEU A 76 -17.24 11.33 -1.49
C LEU A 76 -15.76 11.50 -1.23
N LEU A 77 -15.29 12.72 -0.96
CA LEU A 77 -13.90 13.02 -0.66
C LEU A 77 -13.43 12.26 0.58
N ALA A 78 -14.20 12.28 1.67
CA ALA A 78 -13.90 11.52 2.88
C ALA A 78 -13.75 10.01 2.60
N ARG A 79 -14.61 9.45 1.74
CA ARG A 79 -14.56 8.04 1.34
C ARG A 79 -13.33 7.72 0.49
N SER A 80 -12.97 8.60 -0.45
CA SER A 80 -11.77 8.46 -1.28
C SER A 80 -10.50 8.51 -0.41
N LEU A 81 -10.41 9.45 0.53
CA LEU A 81 -9.32 9.54 1.50
C LEU A 81 -9.25 8.32 2.43
N GLN A 82 -10.40 7.74 2.80
CA GLN A 82 -10.42 6.50 3.58
C GLN A 82 -9.82 5.33 2.80
N ARG A 83 -10.11 5.22 1.50
CA ARG A 83 -9.59 4.14 0.64
C ARG A 83 -8.07 4.12 0.56
N LEU A 84 -7.41 5.28 0.65
CA LEU A 84 -5.96 5.39 0.74
C LEU A 84 -5.35 4.58 1.91
N THR A 85 -6.15 4.32 2.96
CA THR A 85 -5.74 3.53 4.13
C THR A 85 -6.33 2.13 4.22
N SER A 86 -7.26 1.75 3.33
CA SER A 86 -7.98 0.48 3.43
C SER A 86 -7.08 -0.75 3.22
N ASN A 87 -5.96 -0.58 2.52
CA ASN A 87 -5.03 -1.69 2.24
C ASN A 87 -3.97 -1.90 3.32
N GLN A 88 -4.02 -1.14 4.43
CA GLN A 88 -3.02 -1.19 5.49
C GLN A 88 -2.88 -2.58 6.13
N ARG A 89 -3.93 -3.39 6.18
CA ARG A 89 -3.83 -4.78 6.69
C ARG A 89 -3.01 -5.68 5.78
N LEU A 90 -3.17 -5.57 4.47
CA LEU A 90 -2.41 -6.35 3.49
C LEU A 90 -0.95 -5.91 3.47
N LEU A 91 -0.72 -4.60 3.54
CA LEU A 91 0.61 -4.02 3.66
C LEU A 91 1.32 -4.50 4.94
N ASN A 92 0.68 -4.41 6.09
CA ASN A 92 1.24 -4.88 7.36
C ASN A 92 1.49 -6.40 7.38
N ALA A 93 0.70 -7.19 6.64
CA ALA A 93 0.93 -8.62 6.49
C ALA A 93 2.16 -8.87 5.62
N ALA A 94 2.31 -8.13 4.51
CA ALA A 94 3.47 -8.23 3.63
C ALA A 94 4.77 -7.85 4.35
N GLU A 95 4.76 -6.81 5.19
CA GLU A 95 5.91 -6.41 6.02
C GLU A 95 6.40 -7.54 6.95
N ARG A 96 5.52 -8.48 7.31
CA ARG A 96 5.86 -9.62 8.18
C ARG A 96 6.41 -10.82 7.42
N SER A 97 6.28 -10.85 6.10
CA SER A 97 6.86 -11.88 5.26
C SER A 97 8.38 -11.75 5.24
N ASP A 98 9.07 -12.88 5.14
CA ASP A 98 10.53 -12.93 5.00
C ASP A 98 11.01 -12.46 3.60
N GLU A 99 10.09 -12.31 2.65
CA GLU A 99 10.35 -11.78 1.29
C GLU A 99 10.60 -10.26 1.26
N LEU A 100 10.19 -9.52 2.31
CA LEU A 100 10.32 -8.07 2.37
C LEU A 100 11.25 -7.62 3.49
N GLU A 101 12.22 -6.79 3.12
CA GLU A 101 13.06 -6.14 4.11
C GLU A 101 12.29 -4.99 4.78
N LYS A 102 12.09 -5.13 6.09
CA LYS A 102 11.17 -4.33 6.93
C LYS A 102 11.39 -2.81 6.83
N GLY A 103 12.63 -2.36 6.58
CA GLY A 103 13.00 -0.95 6.64
C GLY A 103 12.31 -0.06 5.59
N TRP A 104 12.31 -0.45 4.32
CA TRP A 104 11.75 0.40 3.25
C TRP A 104 10.24 0.29 3.16
N PHE A 105 9.65 -0.85 3.53
CA PHE A 105 8.22 -1.02 3.55
C PHE A 105 7.55 -0.18 4.66
N GLN A 106 8.20 -0.11 5.82
CA GLN A 106 7.79 0.79 6.90
C GLN A 106 7.83 2.26 6.45
N GLU A 107 8.89 2.69 5.76
CA GLU A 107 8.98 4.06 5.26
C GLU A 107 7.87 4.37 4.24
N TYR A 108 7.59 3.46 3.32
CA TYR A 108 6.46 3.58 2.38
C TYR A 108 5.14 3.81 3.13
N THR A 109 4.83 2.98 4.13
CA THR A 109 3.57 3.12 4.88
C THR A 109 3.49 4.44 5.65
N ASN A 110 4.61 4.93 6.18
CA ASN A 110 4.68 6.26 6.82
C ASN A 110 4.40 7.39 5.83
N GLN A 111 4.96 7.31 4.62
CA GLN A 111 4.73 8.32 3.58
C GLN A 111 3.27 8.28 3.08
N LEU A 112 2.66 7.10 2.96
CA LEU A 112 1.25 6.96 2.61
C LEU A 112 0.33 7.54 3.69
N PHE A 113 0.66 7.32 4.96
CA PHE A 113 -0.07 7.93 6.08
C PHE A 113 0.05 9.45 6.07
N THR A 114 1.25 9.96 5.81
CA THR A 114 1.52 11.40 5.71
C THR A 114 0.77 12.03 4.53
N LEU A 115 0.67 11.34 3.39
CA LEU A 115 -0.13 11.76 2.24
C LEU A 115 -1.59 11.94 2.63
N ARG A 116 -2.19 10.94 3.29
CA ARG A 116 -3.58 11.07 3.77
C ARG A 116 -3.74 12.28 4.70
N SER A 117 -2.83 12.46 5.65
CA SER A 117 -2.90 13.57 6.59
C SER A 117 -2.82 14.92 5.88
N THR A 118 -1.88 15.05 4.94
CA THR A 118 -1.68 16.24 4.11
C THR A 118 -2.95 16.58 3.35
N LEU A 119 -3.49 15.60 2.62
CA LEU A 119 -4.72 15.78 1.85
C LEU A 119 -5.91 16.11 2.74
N THR A 120 -6.05 15.46 3.89
CA THR A 120 -7.15 15.73 4.83
C THR A 120 -7.08 17.18 5.34
N ASN A 121 -5.90 17.66 5.71
CA ASN A 121 -5.73 19.01 6.21
C ASN A 121 -6.15 20.05 5.17
N HIS A 122 -5.64 19.91 3.95
CA HIS A 122 -5.94 20.87 2.88
C HIS A 122 -7.32 20.69 2.24
N SER A 123 -7.97 19.54 2.41
CA SER A 123 -9.31 19.28 1.85
C SER A 123 -10.40 20.11 2.50
N PHE A 124 -10.22 20.54 3.74
CA PHE A 124 -11.24 21.25 4.52
C PHE A 124 -10.81 22.67 4.89
N GLU A 125 -9.74 23.16 4.26
CA GLU A 125 -9.37 24.58 4.29
C GLU A 125 -10.34 25.41 3.43
N ALA A 126 -10.32 26.74 3.57
CA ALA A 126 -11.32 27.61 2.95
C ALA A 126 -11.36 27.45 1.41
N LYS A 127 -12.57 27.31 0.85
CA LYS A 127 -12.82 27.15 -0.59
C LYS A 127 -12.15 28.25 -1.44
N GLY A 128 -11.62 27.85 -2.60
CA GLY A 128 -11.03 28.78 -3.57
C GLY A 128 -9.63 29.30 -3.20
N SER A 129 -8.93 28.64 -2.28
CA SER A 129 -7.53 28.96 -2.01
C SER A 129 -6.65 28.59 -3.22
N GLU A 130 -5.62 29.40 -3.46
CA GLU A 130 -4.54 29.14 -4.43
C GLU A 130 -3.88 27.76 -4.18
N ASP A 131 -4.01 27.26 -2.95
CA ASP A 131 -3.55 25.94 -2.50
C ASP A 131 -4.35 24.79 -3.13
N SER A 132 -5.66 24.94 -3.36
CA SER A 132 -6.49 23.87 -3.94
C SER A 132 -6.09 23.52 -5.38
N VAL A 133 -5.79 24.54 -6.20
CA VAL A 133 -5.31 24.38 -7.57
C VAL A 133 -3.92 23.72 -7.58
N THR A 134 -3.05 24.16 -6.66
CA THR A 134 -1.70 23.59 -6.51
C THR A 134 -1.77 22.11 -6.14
N ILE A 135 -2.63 21.73 -5.19
CA ILE A 135 -2.83 20.33 -4.78
C ILE A 135 -3.35 19.48 -5.92
N LEU A 136 -4.32 19.95 -6.70
CA LEU A 136 -4.84 19.21 -7.85
C LEU A 136 -3.77 18.94 -8.91
N SER A 137 -2.94 19.95 -9.21
CA SER A 137 -1.82 19.79 -10.14
C SER A 137 -0.79 18.78 -9.61
N GLU A 138 -0.46 18.85 -8.33
CA GLU A 138 0.50 17.93 -7.70
C GLU A 138 -0.04 16.51 -7.55
N LEU A 139 -1.34 16.35 -7.30
CA LEU A 139 -2.01 15.04 -7.27
C LEU A 139 -2.00 14.38 -8.65
N SER A 140 -2.22 15.16 -9.71
CA SER A 140 -2.15 14.67 -11.09
C SER A 140 -0.74 14.22 -11.45
N GLN A 141 0.30 14.98 -11.05
CA GLN A 141 1.69 14.56 -11.23
C GLN A 141 2.02 13.31 -10.40
N LEU A 142 1.56 13.26 -9.15
CA LEU A 142 1.72 12.11 -8.27
C LEU A 142 1.12 10.83 -8.88
N GLN A 143 -0.09 10.92 -9.41
CA GLN A 143 -0.76 9.83 -10.11
C GLN A 143 0.09 9.33 -11.29
N GLN A 144 0.57 10.26 -12.13
CA GLN A 144 1.38 9.92 -13.31
C GLN A 144 2.68 9.23 -12.92
N ASP A 145 3.39 9.76 -11.93
CA ASP A 145 4.66 9.23 -11.45
C ASP A 145 4.50 7.83 -10.83
N ILE A 146 3.45 7.61 -10.03
CA ILE A 146 3.13 6.29 -9.46
C ILE A 146 2.77 5.32 -10.58
N SER A 147 1.91 5.73 -11.54
CA SER A 147 1.52 4.89 -12.69
C SER A 147 2.75 4.41 -13.45
N TYR A 148 3.69 5.31 -13.75
CA TYR A 148 4.93 4.97 -14.43
C TYR A 148 5.79 3.92 -13.68
N ILE A 149 5.72 3.90 -12.36
CA ILE A 149 6.46 2.93 -11.54
C ILE A 149 5.76 1.57 -11.52
N VAL A 150 4.43 1.55 -11.37
CA VAL A 150 3.65 0.31 -11.17
C VAL A 150 3.20 -0.36 -12.47
N GLU A 151 3.02 0.38 -13.58
CA GLU A 151 2.61 -0.18 -14.89
C GLU A 151 3.73 -0.93 -15.63
N LYS A 152 4.97 -0.85 -15.16
CA LYS A 152 6.04 -1.69 -15.71
C LYS A 152 5.72 -3.15 -15.37
N GLU A 153 5.52 -4.00 -16.39
CA GLU A 153 5.10 -5.42 -16.32
C GLU A 153 5.79 -6.30 -15.24
N SER A 154 6.88 -5.84 -14.65
CA SER A 154 7.63 -6.49 -13.57
C SER A 154 7.44 -5.84 -12.18
N PHE A 155 6.40 -5.04 -11.92
CA PHE A 155 6.22 -4.42 -10.60
C PHE A 155 5.84 -5.47 -9.57
N THR A 156 6.64 -5.56 -8.51
CA THR A 156 6.37 -6.38 -7.34
C THR A 156 6.85 -5.61 -6.11
N VAL A 157 6.19 -5.82 -4.97
CA VAL A 157 6.66 -5.25 -3.70
C VAL A 157 8.04 -5.75 -3.32
N THR A 158 8.46 -6.94 -3.77
CA THR A 158 9.81 -7.47 -3.53
C THR A 158 10.92 -6.70 -4.27
N ASN A 159 10.57 -5.84 -5.24
CA ASN A 159 11.53 -4.99 -5.93
C ASN A 159 11.86 -3.72 -5.14
N SER A 160 12.96 -3.77 -4.38
CA SER A 160 13.41 -2.66 -3.52
C SER A 160 13.56 -1.33 -4.26
N ASP A 161 14.09 -1.31 -5.49
CA ASP A 161 14.32 -0.07 -6.22
C ASP A 161 13.01 0.61 -6.62
N LYS A 162 12.02 -0.18 -7.05
CA LYS A 162 10.68 0.34 -7.37
C LYS A 162 9.95 0.83 -6.12
N MET A 163 10.10 0.13 -5.00
CA MET A 163 9.49 0.52 -3.73
C MET A 163 10.12 1.77 -3.14
N LYS A 164 11.45 1.92 -3.25
CA LYS A 164 12.14 3.17 -2.92
C LYS A 164 11.70 4.31 -3.82
N ALA A 165 11.55 4.07 -5.12
CA ALA A 165 11.04 5.08 -6.05
C ALA A 165 9.62 5.53 -5.66
N LEU A 166 8.70 4.59 -5.37
CA LEU A 166 7.35 4.92 -4.89
C LEU A 166 7.37 5.74 -3.61
N THR A 167 8.15 5.29 -2.63
CA THR A 167 8.31 5.97 -1.34
C THR A 167 8.82 7.39 -1.52
N GLU A 168 9.81 7.57 -2.39
CA GLU A 168 10.38 8.87 -2.72
C GLU A 168 9.39 9.80 -3.43
N THR A 169 8.59 9.27 -4.36
CA THR A 169 7.53 10.04 -5.02
C THR A 169 6.50 10.53 -4.00
N LEU A 170 6.04 9.65 -3.09
CA LEU A 170 5.15 10.05 -1.99
C LEU A 170 5.79 11.11 -1.09
N ARG A 171 7.06 10.91 -0.71
CA ARG A 171 7.81 11.84 0.14
C ARG A 171 7.91 13.24 -0.49
N ARG A 172 8.23 13.33 -1.78
CA ARG A 172 8.31 14.62 -2.49
C ARG A 172 7.00 15.36 -2.51
N PHE A 173 5.88 14.65 -2.74
CA PHE A 173 4.57 15.25 -2.62
C PHE A 173 4.35 15.79 -1.20
N ASN A 174 4.56 14.96 -0.19
CA ASN A 174 4.36 15.34 1.22
C ASN A 174 5.22 16.55 1.63
N GLU A 175 6.46 16.63 1.17
CA GLU A 175 7.38 17.73 1.49
C GLU A 175 6.95 19.07 0.89
N LYS A 176 6.23 19.08 -0.23
CA LYS A 176 5.70 20.33 -0.82
C LYS A 176 4.63 20.99 0.05
N PHE A 177 3.93 20.20 0.85
CA PHE A 177 2.80 20.62 1.67
C PHE A 177 3.06 20.47 3.17
N ARG A 178 4.31 20.18 3.55
CA ARG A 178 4.77 20.29 4.93
C ARG A 178 4.99 21.77 5.25
N SER A 179 4.03 22.36 5.95
CA SER A 179 4.21 23.64 6.65
C SER A 179 5.12 23.50 7.88
#